data_AF-A0A3B8IX21-F1
#
_entry.id   AF-A0A3B8IX21-F1
#
_cell.length_a   1.000
_cell.length_b   1.000
_cell.length_c   1.000
_cell.angle_alpha   90.00
_cell.angle_beta   90.00
_cell.angle_gamma   90.00
#
_symmetry.space_group_name_H-M   'P 1'
#
loop_
_entity.id
_entity.type
_entity.pdbx_description
1 polymer ?
#
loop_
_entity_poly.entity_id
_entity_poly.type
_entity_poly.pdbx_seq_one_letter_code
_entity_poly.pdbx_strand_id
1 'polypeptide(L)'
;MSIDLIIVVFYFALIMFVALRGRVGGEATIEQYFMSSRNLRWPSIALSTIATNVQGYQFLGMMGSAYLFGLAQANLEINAIQGLLMAAFIFVPLYLKEKVITITQFIKTRMGKGVALAYSVANLVLLSSVGLGAALFWGAYAADLVFEDYLLWISDQRMVRITVLIVFLGMFSATYTYLGGLGAVVKTDIIQFFILLIGGITVLIVAVQE
;
A
#
# COMPACT_ATOMS: atom_id res chain seq x y z
N MET A 1 7.53 14.56 -21.78
CA MET A 1 8.72 14.46 -20.90
C MET A 1 8.76 15.50 -19.78
N SER A 2 8.94 16.81 -20.01
CA SER A 2 8.89 17.79 -18.90
C SER A 2 7.51 17.87 -18.21
N ILE A 3 6.43 17.66 -18.97
CA ILE A 3 5.06 17.56 -18.46
C ILE A 3 4.90 16.37 -17.51
N ASP A 4 5.52 15.23 -17.83
CA ASP A 4 5.39 14.00 -17.03
C ASP A 4 6.02 14.19 -15.64
N LEU A 5 7.18 14.85 -15.58
CA LEU A 5 7.84 15.18 -14.32
C LEU A 5 7.00 16.16 -13.48
N ILE A 6 6.36 17.16 -14.11
CA ILE A 6 5.44 18.07 -13.44
C ILE A 6 4.26 17.30 -12.83
N ILE A 7 3.68 16.35 -13.56
CA ILE A 7 2.58 15.51 -13.07
C ILE A 7 3.02 14.69 -11.85
N VAL A 8 4.22 14.09 -11.90
CA VAL A 8 4.76 13.31 -10.77
C VAL A 8 5.02 14.18 -9.54
N VAL A 9 5.65 15.35 -9.70
CA VAL A 9 5.89 16.28 -8.60
C VAL A 9 4.57 16.76 -8.01
N PHE A 10 3.59 17.10 -8.86
CA PHE A 10 2.26 17.48 -8.42
C PHE A 10 1.56 16.36 -7.65
N TYR A 11 1.68 15.11 -8.10
CA TYR A 11 1.15 13.94 -7.39
C TYR A 11 1.74 13.82 -5.98
N PHE A 12 3.08 13.84 -5.84
CA PHE A 12 3.72 13.76 -4.52
C PHE A 12 3.32 14.93 -3.61
N ALA A 13 3.23 16.15 -4.17
CA ALA A 13 2.77 17.32 -3.42
C ALA A 13 1.30 17.19 -2.97
N LEU A 14 0.41 16.69 -3.84
CA LEU A 14 -0.99 16.44 -3.54
C LEU A 14 -1.16 15.43 -2.41
N ILE A 15 -0.46 14.29 -2.50
CA ILE A 15 -0.51 13.24 -1.48
C ILE A 15 -0.01 13.77 -0.13
N MET A 16 1.12 14.46 -0.12
CA MET A 16 1.67 15.07 1.09
C MET A 16 0.70 16.10 1.68
N PHE A 17 0.11 16.96 0.85
CA PHE A 17 -0.86 17.96 1.30
C PHE A 17 -2.11 17.33 1.94
N VAL A 18 -2.67 16.30 1.29
CA VAL A 18 -3.85 15.58 1.80
C VAL A 18 -3.52 14.88 3.12
N ALA A 19 -2.35 14.25 3.21
CA ALA A 19 -1.92 13.57 4.44
C ALA A 19 -1.69 14.56 5.59
N LEU A 20 -1.03 15.70 5.32
CA LEU A 20 -0.79 16.75 6.32
C LEU A 20 -2.07 17.45 6.77
N ARG A 21 -3.11 17.56 5.91
CA ARG A 21 -4.45 18.00 6.35
C ARG A 21 -5.12 17.01 7.29
N GLY A 22 -4.74 15.74 7.22
CA GLY A 22 -5.16 14.70 8.15
C GLY A 22 -4.27 14.58 9.39
N ARG A 23 -3.33 15.51 9.61
CA ARG A 23 -2.35 15.44 10.70
C ARG A 23 -3.03 15.24 12.05
N VAL A 24 -2.55 14.23 12.75
CA VAL A 24 -2.98 13.90 14.10
C VAL A 24 -2.11 14.70 15.07
N GLY A 25 -2.74 15.47 15.96
CA GLY A 25 -2.05 16.32 16.93
C GLY A 25 -1.25 15.50 17.96
N GLY A 26 -0.30 16.15 18.65
CA GLY A 26 0.59 15.48 19.61
C GLY A 26 -0.10 14.88 20.85
N GLU A 27 -1.34 15.28 21.14
CA GLU A 27 -2.15 14.76 22.25
C GLU A 27 -3.12 13.64 21.84
N ALA A 28 -3.00 13.12 20.62
CA ALA A 28 -3.95 12.13 20.13
C ALA A 28 -3.86 10.79 20.86
N THR A 29 -5.02 10.21 21.15
CA THR A 29 -5.10 8.90 21.79
C THR A 29 -4.69 7.79 20.81
N ILE A 30 -4.29 6.63 21.34
CA ILE A 30 -3.99 5.42 20.55
C ILE A 30 -5.16 5.08 19.62
N GLU A 31 -6.40 5.21 20.10
CA GLU A 31 -7.59 4.94 19.29
C GLU A 31 -7.80 5.99 18.19
N GLN A 32 -7.46 7.26 18.44
CA GLN A 32 -7.49 8.28 17.39
C GLN A 32 -6.43 8.02 16.31
N TYR A 33 -5.20 7.68 16.71
CA TYR A 33 -4.10 7.45 15.78
C TYR A 33 -4.30 6.17 14.94
N PHE A 34 -4.63 5.04 15.58
CA PHE A 34 -4.72 3.74 14.91
C PHE A 34 -6.11 3.38 14.40
N MET A 35 -7.18 3.95 14.94
CA MET A 35 -8.56 3.62 14.53
C MET A 35 -9.29 4.79 13.89
N SER A 36 -8.67 5.98 13.82
CA SER A 36 -9.35 7.21 13.41
C SER A 36 -10.64 7.44 14.22
N SER A 37 -10.61 7.10 15.51
CA SER A 37 -11.76 7.13 16.43
C SER A 37 -12.98 6.35 15.91
N ARG A 38 -12.76 5.31 15.09
CA ARG A 38 -13.80 4.47 14.46
C ARG A 38 -14.82 5.27 13.63
N ASN A 39 -14.43 6.47 13.17
CA ASN A 39 -15.31 7.40 12.45
C ASN A 39 -15.21 7.28 10.93
N LEU A 40 -14.50 6.26 10.42
CA LEU A 40 -14.36 6.03 8.99
C LEU A 40 -15.65 5.45 8.42
N ARG A 41 -16.14 6.05 7.33
CA ARG A 41 -17.31 5.54 6.60
C ARG A 41 -16.94 4.24 5.87
N TRP A 42 -17.89 3.31 5.78
CA TRP A 42 -17.66 1.99 5.17
C TRP A 42 -17.09 2.04 3.72
N PRO A 43 -17.46 2.99 2.83
CA PRO A 43 -16.88 3.02 1.48
C PRO A 43 -15.39 3.37 1.52
N SER A 44 -14.98 4.27 2.42
CA SER A 44 -13.58 4.64 2.60
C SER A 44 -12.74 3.47 3.08
N ILE A 45 -13.30 2.66 3.99
CA ILE A 45 -12.64 1.44 4.49
C ILE A 45 -12.48 0.43 3.36
N ALA A 46 -13.53 0.20 2.56
CA ALA A 46 -13.50 -0.75 1.44
C ALA A 46 -12.46 -0.34 0.38
N LEU A 47 -12.48 0.93 -0.04
CA LEU A 47 -11.55 1.46 -1.05
C LEU A 47 -10.10 1.41 -0.56
N SER A 48 -9.82 1.84 0.67
CA SER A 48 -8.46 1.77 1.24
C SER A 48 -7.98 0.33 1.41
N THR A 49 -8.86 -0.61 1.78
CA THR A 49 -8.52 -2.04 1.87
C THR A 49 -8.08 -2.60 0.53
N ILE A 50 -8.78 -2.25 -0.56
CA ILE A 50 -8.39 -2.65 -1.92
C ILE A 50 -7.10 -1.95 -2.34
N ALA A 51 -7.00 -0.64 -2.10
CA ALA A 51 -5.81 0.15 -2.43
C ALA A 51 -4.55 -0.41 -1.78
N THR A 52 -4.63 -0.79 -0.51
CA THR A 52 -3.53 -1.38 0.27
C THR A 52 -3.05 -2.71 -0.31
N ASN A 53 -3.92 -3.43 -1.03
CA ASN A 53 -3.55 -4.69 -1.66
C ASN A 53 -2.76 -4.49 -2.97
N VAL A 54 -2.96 -3.37 -3.65
CA VAL A 54 -2.35 -3.08 -4.96
C VAL A 54 -1.06 -2.30 -4.79
N GLN A 55 0.06 -2.89 -5.22
CA GLN A 55 1.39 -2.29 -5.16
C GLN A 55 2.16 -2.50 -6.48
N GLY A 56 3.39 -2.00 -6.57
CA GLY A 56 4.19 -2.04 -7.80
C GLY A 56 4.40 -3.46 -8.37
N TYR A 57 4.36 -4.48 -7.52
CA TYR A 57 4.44 -5.88 -7.93
C TYR A 57 3.27 -6.30 -8.86
N GLN A 58 2.06 -5.83 -8.61
CA GLN A 58 0.91 -6.17 -9.45
C GLN A 58 1.06 -5.60 -10.87
N PHE A 59 1.66 -4.42 -11.00
CA PHE A 59 1.82 -3.77 -12.29
C PHE A 59 3.01 -4.29 -13.10
N LEU A 60 4.12 -4.68 -12.45
CA LEU A 60 5.30 -5.18 -13.15
C LEU A 60 5.41 -6.70 -13.12
N GLY A 61 5.31 -7.30 -11.94
CA GLY A 61 5.45 -8.74 -11.74
C GLY A 61 4.25 -9.53 -12.27
N MET A 62 3.04 -9.20 -11.80
CA MET A 62 1.84 -9.95 -12.23
C MET A 62 1.50 -9.72 -13.69
N MET A 63 1.67 -8.52 -14.24
CA MET A 63 1.48 -8.30 -15.69
C MET A 63 2.52 -9.06 -16.52
N GLY A 64 3.79 -9.09 -16.09
CA GLY A 64 4.81 -9.91 -16.75
C GLY A 64 4.47 -11.41 -16.71
N SER A 65 3.95 -11.90 -15.58
CA SER A 65 3.45 -13.27 -15.46
C SER A 65 2.24 -13.52 -16.38
N ALA A 66 1.30 -12.57 -16.46
CA ALA A 66 0.15 -12.64 -17.35
C ALA A 66 0.54 -12.61 -18.84
N TYR A 67 1.64 -11.93 -19.20
CA TYR A 67 2.18 -11.98 -20.56
C TYR A 67 2.68 -13.40 -20.92
N LEU A 68 3.31 -14.10 -19.96
CA LEU A 68 3.85 -15.45 -20.17
C LEU A 68 2.78 -16.55 -20.06
N PHE A 69 1.87 -16.44 -19.10
CA PHE A 69 0.92 -17.50 -18.73
C PHE A 69 -0.55 -17.14 -19.05
N GLY A 70 -0.80 -15.96 -19.59
CA GLY A 70 -2.15 -15.49 -19.94
C GLY A 70 -3.05 -15.28 -18.72
N LEU A 71 -4.36 -15.46 -18.94
CA LEU A 71 -5.40 -15.32 -17.92
C LEU A 71 -5.28 -16.32 -16.76
N ALA A 72 -4.47 -17.38 -16.89
CA ALA A 72 -4.24 -18.32 -15.79
C ALA A 72 -3.66 -17.62 -14.55
N GLN A 73 -2.91 -16.52 -14.73
CA GLN A 73 -2.40 -15.71 -13.64
C GLN A 73 -3.52 -15.10 -12.77
N ALA A 74 -4.68 -14.79 -13.35
CA ALA A 74 -5.82 -14.21 -12.63
C ALA A 74 -6.43 -15.17 -11.60
N ASN A 75 -6.11 -16.46 -11.67
CA ASN A 75 -6.56 -17.46 -10.69
C ASN A 75 -6.15 -17.10 -9.25
N LEU A 76 -5.02 -16.41 -9.05
CA LEU A 76 -4.60 -15.97 -7.71
C LEU A 76 -5.61 -14.98 -7.09
N GLU A 77 -6.06 -14.01 -7.87
CA GLU A 77 -7.01 -12.99 -7.42
C GLU A 77 -8.43 -13.56 -7.28
N ILE A 78 -8.84 -14.44 -8.20
CA ILE A 78 -10.16 -15.07 -8.15
C ILE A 78 -10.30 -15.94 -6.89
N ASN A 79 -9.26 -16.71 -6.53
CA ASN A 79 -9.30 -17.54 -5.32
C ASN A 79 -9.24 -16.72 -4.03
N ALA A 80 -8.63 -15.52 -4.06
CA ALA A 80 -8.58 -14.64 -2.89
C ALA A 80 -9.99 -14.19 -2.42
N ILE A 81 -10.98 -14.18 -3.32
CA ILE A 81 -12.38 -13.83 -3.00
C ILE A 81 -12.92 -14.69 -1.85
N GLN A 82 -12.61 -15.98 -1.81
CA GLN A 82 -13.08 -16.88 -0.75
C GLN A 82 -12.52 -16.45 0.61
N GLY A 83 -11.23 -16.10 0.66
CA GLY A 83 -10.58 -15.58 1.85
C GLY A 83 -11.20 -14.24 2.31
N LEU A 84 -11.52 -13.35 1.37
CA LEU A 84 -12.22 -12.09 1.66
C LEU A 84 -13.62 -12.32 2.24
N LEU A 85 -14.39 -13.27 1.70
CA LEU A 85 -15.72 -13.61 2.22
C LEU A 85 -15.61 -14.19 3.64
N MET A 86 -14.66 -15.09 3.89
CA MET A 86 -14.40 -15.60 5.24
C MET A 86 -13.99 -14.48 6.20
N ALA A 87 -13.10 -13.58 5.77
CA ALA A 87 -12.70 -12.42 6.57
C ALA A 87 -13.91 -11.56 6.92
N ALA A 88 -14.74 -11.22 5.94
CA ALA A 88 -15.89 -10.33 6.10
C ALA A 88 -16.99 -10.92 6.99
N PHE A 89 -17.32 -12.21 6.84
CA PHE A 89 -18.47 -12.83 7.52
C PHE A 89 -18.11 -13.56 8.81
N ILE A 90 -16.86 -14.01 8.99
CA ILE A 90 -16.44 -14.79 10.16
C ILE A 90 -15.54 -13.97 11.06
N PHE A 91 -14.42 -13.47 10.53
CA PHE A 91 -13.37 -12.87 11.36
C PHE A 91 -13.69 -11.43 11.78
N VAL A 92 -14.18 -10.58 10.87
CA VAL A 92 -14.52 -9.18 11.18
C VAL A 92 -15.59 -9.09 12.29
N PRO A 93 -16.71 -9.82 12.25
CA PRO A 93 -17.70 -9.78 13.33
C PRO A 93 -17.12 -10.24 14.68
N LEU A 94 -16.23 -11.23 14.66
CA LEU A 94 -15.56 -11.74 15.85
C LEU A 94 -14.60 -10.71 16.46
N TYR A 95 -13.82 -10.02 15.64
CA TYR A 95 -12.91 -8.95 16.08
C TYR A 95 -13.68 -7.76 16.66
N LEU A 96 -14.79 -7.38 16.05
CA LEU A 96 -15.65 -6.31 16.55
C LEU A 96 -16.31 -6.68 17.88
N LYS A 97 -16.76 -7.92 18.05
CA LYS A 97 -17.35 -8.42 19.31
C LYS A 97 -16.36 -8.38 20.47
N GLU A 98 -15.12 -8.80 20.23
CA GLU A 98 -14.03 -8.82 21.23
C GLU A 98 -13.39 -7.43 21.43
N LYS A 99 -13.79 -6.42 20.64
CA LYS A 99 -13.24 -5.05 20.65
C LYS A 99 -11.71 -5.01 20.56
N VAL A 100 -11.12 -5.97 19.86
CA VAL A 100 -9.67 -6.00 19.64
C VAL A 100 -9.25 -4.93 18.65
N ILE A 101 -8.05 -4.38 18.85
CA ILE A 101 -7.45 -3.37 17.95
C ILE A 101 -6.44 -4.03 17.00
N THR A 102 -5.81 -5.13 17.42
CA THR A 102 -4.81 -5.86 16.61
C THR A 102 -5.13 -7.35 16.53
N ILE A 103 -4.72 -8.00 15.43
CA ILE A 103 -4.83 -9.46 15.27
C ILE A 103 -4.00 -10.18 16.36
N THR A 104 -2.83 -9.65 16.71
CA THR A 104 -2.01 -10.16 17.82
C THR A 104 -2.77 -10.16 19.14
N GLN A 105 -3.56 -9.11 19.43
CA GLN A 105 -4.40 -9.07 20.64
C GLN A 105 -5.47 -10.16 20.61
N PHE A 106 -6.09 -10.40 19.46
CA PHE A 106 -7.04 -11.50 19.31
C PHE A 106 -6.40 -12.86 19.57
N ILE A 107 -5.23 -13.13 18.98
CA ILE A 107 -4.46 -14.36 19.20
C ILE A 107 -4.07 -14.50 20.67
N LYS A 108 -3.68 -13.41 21.34
CA LYS A 108 -3.33 -13.41 22.77
C LYS A 108 -4.49 -13.87 23.64
N THR A 109 -5.70 -13.40 23.36
CA THR A 109 -6.90 -13.78 24.12
C THR A 109 -7.27 -15.25 23.91
N ARG A 110 -7.04 -15.80 22.72
CA ARG A 110 -7.47 -17.16 22.35
C ARG A 110 -6.42 -18.25 22.58
N MET A 111 -5.14 -17.92 22.38
CA MET A 111 -4.02 -18.88 22.33
C MET A 111 -2.90 -18.55 23.33
N GLY A 112 -3.05 -17.46 24.10
CA GLY A 112 -2.09 -17.05 25.12
C GLY A 112 -0.94 -16.17 24.60
N LYS A 113 -0.13 -15.68 25.55
CA LYS A 113 0.91 -14.66 25.29
C LYS A 113 2.05 -15.17 24.40
N GLY A 114 2.47 -16.42 24.58
CA GLY A 114 3.59 -17.00 23.82
C GLY A 114 3.32 -17.06 22.32
N VAL A 115 2.16 -17.60 21.93
CA VAL A 115 1.73 -17.69 20.53
C VAL A 115 1.55 -16.30 19.92
N ALA A 116 0.94 -15.37 20.66
CA ALA A 116 0.78 -14.01 20.19
C ALA A 116 2.11 -13.29 19.94
N LEU A 117 3.09 -13.47 20.82
CA LEU A 117 4.43 -12.89 20.63
C LEU A 117 5.11 -13.48 19.39
N ALA A 118 5.09 -14.81 19.25
CA ALA A 118 5.66 -15.48 18.09
C ALA A 118 5.02 -14.99 16.77
N TYR A 119 3.69 -14.90 16.74
CA TYR A 119 2.95 -14.37 15.59
C TYR A 119 3.34 -12.92 15.29
N SER A 120 3.40 -12.05 16.31
CA SER A 120 3.75 -10.64 16.13
C SER A 120 5.15 -10.46 15.57
N VAL A 121 6.13 -11.20 16.09
CA VAL A 121 7.52 -11.14 15.63
C VAL A 121 7.63 -11.66 14.20
N ALA A 122 7.04 -12.82 13.91
CA ALA A 122 7.04 -13.38 12.57
C ALA A 122 6.39 -12.41 11.55
N ASN A 123 5.24 -11.85 11.89
CA ASN A 123 4.52 -10.91 11.03
C ASN A 123 5.31 -9.60 10.82
N LEU A 124 5.94 -9.05 11.86
CA LEU A 124 6.80 -7.87 11.73
C LEU A 124 8.00 -8.13 10.82
N VAL A 125 8.68 -9.27 10.97
CA VAL A 125 9.82 -9.65 10.13
C VAL A 125 9.37 -9.80 8.68
N LEU A 126 8.27 -10.52 8.43
CA LEU A 126 7.75 -10.73 7.07
C LEU A 126 7.29 -9.45 6.41
N LEU A 127 6.52 -8.60 7.11
CA LEU A 127 6.05 -7.34 6.54
C LEU A 127 7.16 -6.32 6.34
N SER A 128 8.13 -6.22 7.25
CA SER A 128 9.23 -5.26 7.12
C SER A 128 10.23 -5.66 6.04
N SER A 129 10.56 -6.95 5.94
CA SER A 129 11.55 -7.43 4.97
C SER A 129 10.94 -7.71 3.60
N VAL A 130 9.92 -8.57 3.53
CA VAL A 130 9.33 -9.01 2.25
C VAL A 130 8.27 -8.03 1.77
N GLY A 131 7.31 -7.67 2.63
CA GLY A 131 6.19 -6.81 2.25
C GLY A 131 6.63 -5.42 1.78
N LEU A 132 7.15 -4.61 2.72
CA LEU A 132 7.61 -3.25 2.47
C LEU A 132 8.84 -3.24 1.55
N GLY A 133 9.77 -4.18 1.72
CA GLY A 133 10.96 -4.28 0.87
C GLY A 133 10.60 -4.49 -0.60
N ALA A 134 9.70 -5.44 -0.90
CA ALA A 134 9.24 -5.66 -2.28
C ALA A 134 8.44 -4.48 -2.81
N ALA A 135 7.55 -3.88 -2.00
CA ALA A 135 6.76 -2.72 -2.41
C ALA A 135 7.65 -1.53 -2.81
N LEU A 136 8.62 -1.19 -1.97
CA LEU A 136 9.58 -0.11 -2.23
C LEU A 136 10.48 -0.43 -3.42
N PHE A 137 10.98 -1.66 -3.52
CA PHE A 137 11.81 -2.08 -4.63
C PHE A 137 11.07 -1.98 -5.97
N TRP A 138 9.87 -2.55 -6.09
CA TRP A 138 9.11 -2.50 -7.34
C TRP A 138 8.68 -1.07 -7.70
N GLY A 139 8.37 -0.23 -6.71
CA GLY A 139 8.09 1.18 -6.94
C GLY A 139 9.31 1.95 -7.47
N ALA A 140 10.48 1.76 -6.84
CA ALA A 140 11.73 2.38 -7.26
C ALA A 140 12.20 1.86 -8.63
N TYR A 141 12.07 0.56 -8.88
CA TYR A 141 12.41 -0.07 -10.16
C TYR A 141 11.54 0.48 -11.29
N ALA A 142 10.23 0.63 -11.08
CA ALA A 142 9.32 1.24 -12.04
C ALA A 142 9.69 2.69 -12.34
N ALA A 143 9.97 3.48 -11.29
CA ALA A 143 10.33 4.88 -11.44
C ALA A 143 11.66 5.05 -12.20
N ASP A 144 12.67 4.24 -11.89
CA ASP A 144 13.95 4.22 -12.60
C ASP A 144 13.79 3.84 -14.07
N LEU A 145 12.93 2.86 -14.39
CA LEU A 145 12.69 2.41 -15.75
C LEU A 145 12.02 3.50 -16.62
N VAL A 146 11.12 4.30 -16.04
CA VAL A 146 10.35 5.32 -16.79
C VAL A 146 11.10 6.66 -16.86
N PHE A 147 11.87 7.00 -15.82
CA PHE A 147 12.52 8.31 -15.69
C PHE A 147 14.04 8.24 -15.73
N GLU A 148 14.61 7.20 -16.35
CA GLU A 148 16.06 6.96 -16.40
C GLU A 148 16.85 8.22 -16.77
N ASP A 149 16.50 8.86 -17.89
CA ASP A 149 17.20 10.06 -18.40
C ASP A 149 17.26 11.21 -17.37
N TYR A 150 16.23 11.32 -16.51
CA TYR A 150 16.16 12.34 -15.45
C TYR A 150 16.85 11.92 -14.16
N LEU A 151 17.25 10.66 -14.02
CA LEU A 151 17.88 10.11 -12.82
C LEU A 151 19.37 9.88 -13.03
N LEU A 152 19.89 9.98 -14.26
CA LEU A 152 21.31 9.86 -14.58
C LEU A 152 22.18 10.87 -13.80
N TRP A 153 21.67 12.07 -13.48
CA TRP A 153 22.38 13.04 -12.63
C TRP A 153 22.68 12.54 -11.21
N ILE A 154 21.95 11.52 -10.73
CA ILE A 154 22.21 10.88 -9.42
C ILE A 154 23.41 9.94 -9.54
N SER A 155 23.40 9.06 -10.55
CA SER A 155 24.47 8.10 -10.82
C SER A 155 24.24 7.37 -12.14
N ASP A 156 25.31 7.06 -12.86
CA ASP A 156 25.27 6.17 -14.03
C ASP A 156 24.90 4.72 -13.65
N GLN A 157 25.15 4.33 -12.39
CA GLN A 157 24.86 2.99 -11.90
C GLN A 157 23.40 2.86 -11.46
N ARG A 158 22.64 2.05 -12.20
CA ARG A 158 21.23 1.76 -11.92
C ARG A 158 20.95 1.34 -10.47
N MET A 159 21.81 0.51 -9.89
CA MET A 159 21.65 0.02 -8.52
C MET A 159 21.68 1.14 -7.47
N VAL A 160 22.53 2.16 -7.70
CA VAL A 160 22.62 3.33 -6.84
C VAL A 160 21.35 4.17 -6.96
N ARG A 161 20.87 4.40 -8.19
CA ARG A 161 19.62 5.15 -8.43
C ARG A 161 18.42 4.50 -7.75
N ILE A 162 18.24 3.19 -7.90
CA ILE A 162 17.15 2.45 -7.24
C ILE A 162 17.26 2.56 -5.72
N THR A 163 18.46 2.47 -5.16
CA THR A 163 18.66 2.60 -3.70
C THR A 163 18.25 3.98 -3.20
N VAL A 164 18.65 5.05 -3.90
CA VAL A 164 18.25 6.43 -3.57
C VAL A 164 16.73 6.59 -3.65
N LEU A 165 16.09 6.04 -4.69
CA LEU A 165 14.64 6.06 -4.84
C LEU A 165 13.92 5.29 -3.73
N ILE A 166 14.43 4.12 -3.32
CA ILE A 166 13.88 3.36 -2.18
C ILE A 166 13.91 4.18 -0.90
N VAL A 167 15.05 4.82 -0.61
CA VAL A 167 15.21 5.67 0.58
C VAL A 167 14.26 6.87 0.51
N PHE A 168 14.14 7.51 -0.65
CA PHE A 168 13.23 8.63 -0.86
C PHE A 168 11.76 8.21 -0.66
N LEU A 169 11.29 7.15 -1.33
CA LEU A 169 9.93 6.64 -1.21
C LEU A 169 9.61 6.20 0.22
N GLY A 170 10.57 5.54 0.88
CA GLY A 170 10.47 5.11 2.27
C GLY A 170 10.34 6.29 3.23
N MET A 171 11.21 7.30 3.13
CA MET A 171 11.12 8.50 3.97
C MET A 171 9.85 9.29 3.69
N PHE A 172 9.45 9.43 2.43
CA PHE A 172 8.22 10.10 2.04
C PHE A 172 7.01 9.40 2.68
N SER A 173 6.91 8.08 2.52
CA SER A 173 5.82 7.27 3.07
C SER A 173 5.78 7.27 4.60
N ALA A 174 6.95 7.11 5.23
CA ALA A 174 7.07 7.14 6.68
C ALA A 174 6.65 8.50 7.26
N THR A 175 7.05 9.60 6.62
CA THR A 175 6.75 10.95 7.11
C THR A 175 5.25 11.21 7.18
N TYR A 176 4.53 10.99 6.07
CA TYR A 176 3.11 11.29 6.04
C TYR A 176 2.28 10.30 6.88
N THR A 177 2.72 9.04 6.96
CA THR A 177 2.07 8.00 7.77
C THR A 177 2.24 8.30 9.26
N TYR A 178 3.46 8.67 9.68
CA TYR A 178 3.77 9.02 11.07
C TYR A 178 3.01 10.26 11.54
N LEU A 179 2.90 11.29 10.69
CA LEU A 179 2.20 12.53 11.06
C LEU A 179 0.67 12.40 10.99
N GLY A 180 0.15 11.55 10.12
CA GLY A 180 -1.27 11.51 9.79
C GLY A 180 -2.08 10.35 10.39
N GLY A 181 -1.43 9.28 10.86
CA GLY A 181 -2.11 8.09 11.37
C GLY A 181 -3.04 7.41 10.34
N LEU A 182 -3.90 6.49 10.79
CA LEU A 182 -4.77 5.71 9.89
C LEU A 182 -5.70 6.58 9.05
N GLY A 183 -6.24 7.66 9.63
CA GLY A 183 -7.19 8.54 8.93
C GLY A 183 -6.57 9.26 7.73
N ALA A 184 -5.30 9.66 7.80
CA ALA A 184 -4.58 10.24 6.67
C ALA A 184 -4.26 9.18 5.61
N VAL A 185 -3.80 7.99 6.03
CA VAL A 185 -3.49 6.87 5.14
C VAL A 185 -4.72 6.49 4.31
N VAL A 186 -5.89 6.33 4.94
CA VAL A 186 -7.13 6.01 4.23
C VAL A 186 -7.51 7.09 3.19
N LYS A 187 -7.27 8.37 3.49
CA LYS A 187 -7.55 9.46 2.53
C LYS A 187 -6.58 9.42 1.34
N THR A 188 -5.29 9.18 1.59
CA THR A 188 -4.31 9.07 0.50
C THR A 188 -4.56 7.84 -0.35
N ASP A 189 -4.90 6.71 0.27
CA ASP A 189 -5.21 5.45 -0.40
C ASP A 189 -6.36 5.59 -1.38
N ILE A 190 -7.42 6.32 -1.02
CA ILE A 190 -8.57 6.53 -1.92
C ILE A 190 -8.14 7.27 -3.18
N ILE A 191 -7.30 8.31 -3.04
CA ILE A 191 -6.79 9.07 -4.19
C ILE A 191 -5.91 8.16 -5.06
N GLN A 192 -4.99 7.43 -4.43
CA GLN A 192 -4.09 6.51 -5.12
C GLN A 192 -4.86 5.39 -5.84
N PHE A 193 -5.92 4.86 -5.23
CA PHE A 193 -6.79 3.86 -5.83
C PHE A 193 -7.39 4.35 -7.15
N PHE A 194 -7.97 5.56 -7.18
CA PHE A 194 -8.53 6.10 -8.41
C PHE A 194 -7.46 6.37 -9.47
N ILE A 195 -6.28 6.84 -9.07
CA ILE A 195 -5.15 7.04 -10.00
C ILE A 195 -4.72 5.69 -10.61
N LEU A 196 -4.56 4.65 -9.80
CA LEU A 196 -4.19 3.31 -10.27
C LEU A 196 -5.27 2.69 -11.15
N LEU A 197 -6.55 2.84 -10.78
CA LEU A 197 -7.67 2.31 -11.54
C LEU A 197 -7.77 2.97 -12.92
N ILE A 198 -7.74 4.31 -12.96
CA ILE A 198 -7.79 5.06 -14.21
C ILE A 198 -6.56 4.74 -15.06
N GLY A 199 -5.36 4.77 -14.47
CA GLY A 199 -4.12 4.44 -15.16
C GLY A 199 -4.13 3.03 -15.74
N GLY A 200 -4.58 2.03 -14.98
CA GLY A 200 -4.71 0.64 -15.44
C GLY A 200 -5.70 0.48 -16.59
N ILE A 201 -6.87 1.13 -16.52
CA ILE A 201 -7.86 1.12 -17.60
C ILE A 201 -7.31 1.81 -18.85
N THR A 202 -6.62 2.95 -18.70
CA THR A 202 -6.00 3.66 -19.82
C THR A 202 -4.96 2.79 -20.52
N VAL A 203 -4.07 2.13 -19.76
CA VAL A 203 -3.07 1.20 -20.31
C VAL A 203 -3.75 0.05 -21.06
N LEU A 204 -4.80 -0.53 -20.49
CA LEU A 204 -5.56 -1.61 -21.13
C LEU A 204 -6.15 -1.17 -22.48
N ILE A 205 -6.82 -0.01 -22.53
CA ILE A 205 -7.46 0.49 -23.75
C ILE A 205 -6.42 0.75 -24.84
N VAL A 206 -5.32 1.43 -24.49
CA VAL A 206 -4.25 1.74 -25.44
C VAL A 206 -3.60 0.44 -25.96
N ALA A 207 -3.29 -0.50 -25.07
CA ALA A 207 -2.64 -1.76 -25.45
C ALA A 207 -3.49 -2.68 -26.33
N VAL A 208 -4.82 -2.56 -26.30
CA VAL A 208 -5.73 -3.34 -27.17
C VAL A 208 -5.94 -2.67 -28.53
N GLN A 209 -5.66 -1.36 -28.62
CA GLN A 209 -5.82 -0.58 -29.85
C GLN A 209 -4.57 -0.63 -30.75
N GLU A 210 -3.41 -0.95 -30.20
CA GLU A 210 -2.21 -1.31 -30.96
C GLU A 210 -2.23 -2.77 -31.42
#